data_AF-A0A453JMN1-F1
#
_entry.id   AF-A0A453JMN1-F1
#
_cell.length_a   1.000
_cell.length_b   1.000
_cell.length_c   1.000
_cell.angle_alpha   90.00
_cell.angle_beta   90.00
_cell.angle_gamma   90.00
#
_symmetry.space_group_name_H-M   'P 1'
#
loop_
_entity.id
_entity.type
_entity.pdbx_description
1 polymer ?
#
loop_
_entity_poly.entity_id
_entity_poly.type
_entity_poly.pdbx_seq_one_letter_code
_entity_poly.pdbx_strand_id
1 'polypeptide(L)'
;MKLYAESVARFQGGSPYIYPLYGLGELPQGFARLSAVYGGTYMLNKPECKVEFDDEGKVRGVTSEGETAKGKKVVCDPSYVPEKVKKVGKVFRAIAIMSHPIPNTAESHSVQIIIPQKQLGRRSDMYVFCCSYSHNVASKGKFIAFVSAQAESDNPEAELKPGIDLLGPVDELFFDTYDRYEPTNDPSSDNCFISTSYDATTHFESTVMDVLSLYTKITGKVHF
;
A
#
# COMPACT_ATOMS: atom_id res chain seq x y z
N MET A 1 -4.41 -11.69 18.53
CA MET A 1 -5.70 -12.37 18.78
C MET A 1 -6.83 -11.42 19.18
N LYS A 2 -6.64 -10.50 20.14
CA LYS A 2 -7.70 -9.55 20.55
C LYS A 2 -8.25 -8.70 19.39
N LEU A 3 -7.36 -8.02 18.64
CA LEU A 3 -7.74 -7.20 17.48
C LEU A 3 -8.56 -7.98 16.43
N TYR A 4 -8.09 -9.17 16.06
CA TYR A 4 -8.80 -10.01 15.08
C TYR A 4 -10.22 -10.37 15.56
N ALA A 5 -10.35 -10.85 16.81
CA ALA A 5 -11.63 -11.28 17.37
C ALA A 5 -12.61 -10.10 17.49
N GLU A 6 -12.13 -8.93 17.93
CA GLU A 6 -12.94 -7.71 18.01
C GLU A 6 -13.39 -7.25 16.62
N SER A 7 -12.52 -7.31 15.61
CA SER A 7 -12.87 -6.96 14.23
C SER A 7 -13.90 -7.91 13.63
N VAL A 8 -13.77 -9.23 13.85
CA VAL A 8 -14.80 -10.21 13.42
C VAL A 8 -16.13 -9.94 14.13
N ALA A 9 -16.11 -9.68 15.43
CA ALA A 9 -17.32 -9.44 16.21
C ALA A 9 -18.03 -8.12 15.83
N ARG A 10 -17.31 -7.17 15.24
CA ARG A 10 -17.84 -5.84 14.89
C ARG A 10 -18.86 -5.87 13.74
N PHE A 11 -18.73 -6.82 12.81
CA PHE A 11 -19.57 -6.89 11.62
C PHE A 11 -20.17 -8.28 11.44
N GLN A 12 -21.41 -8.36 10.97
CA GLN A 12 -22.10 -9.64 10.70
C GLN A 12 -21.58 -10.35 9.43
N GLY A 13 -20.45 -9.92 8.87
CA GLY A 13 -19.91 -10.39 7.58
C GLY A 13 -18.98 -11.61 7.66
N GLY A 14 -18.75 -12.18 8.85
CA GLY A 14 -17.96 -13.40 9.01
C GLY A 14 -16.44 -13.26 8.78
N SER A 15 -15.94 -12.04 8.57
CA SER A 15 -14.52 -11.74 8.44
C SER A 15 -14.15 -10.45 9.19
N PRO A 16 -12.88 -10.24 9.58
CA PRO A 16 -12.43 -9.01 10.23
C PRO A 16 -12.19 -7.85 9.24
N TYR A 17 -12.42 -8.07 7.95
CA TYR A 17 -12.01 -7.15 6.88
C TYR A 17 -13.19 -6.35 6.34
N ILE A 18 -12.88 -5.12 5.94
CA ILE A 18 -13.74 -4.27 5.13
C ILE A 18 -12.97 -3.81 3.91
N TYR A 19 -13.67 -3.55 2.82
CA TYR A 19 -13.07 -3.04 1.59
C TYR A 19 -13.99 -1.96 1.00
N PRO A 20 -13.46 -0.79 0.60
CA PRO A 20 -14.28 0.29 0.06
C PRO A 20 -14.90 -0.10 -1.28
N LEU A 21 -16.16 0.30 -1.49
CA LEU A 21 -16.75 0.30 -2.82
C LEU A 21 -15.91 1.20 -3.73
N TYR A 22 -15.76 0.83 -5.00
CA TYR A 22 -14.90 1.47 -6.00
C TYR A 22 -13.38 1.34 -5.73
N GLY A 23 -12.99 0.60 -4.70
CA GLY A 23 -11.60 0.22 -4.45
C GLY A 23 -10.79 1.22 -3.63
N LEU A 24 -9.53 0.88 -3.40
CA LEU A 24 -8.65 1.61 -2.48
C LEU A 24 -8.37 3.06 -2.89
N GLY A 25 -8.59 3.42 -4.16
CA GLY A 25 -8.46 4.79 -4.66
C GLY A 25 -9.41 5.79 -3.99
N GLU A 26 -10.50 5.32 -3.38
CA GLU A 26 -11.42 6.19 -2.62
C GLU A 26 -10.82 6.70 -1.31
N LEU A 27 -9.86 5.98 -0.72
CA LEU A 27 -9.20 6.40 0.52
C LEU A 27 -8.37 7.69 0.34
N PRO A 28 -7.39 7.77 -0.59
CA PRO A 28 -6.64 9.00 -0.79
C PRO A 28 -7.54 10.14 -1.30
N GLN A 29 -8.57 9.86 -2.10
CA GLN A 29 -9.55 10.87 -2.51
C GLN A 29 -10.30 11.46 -1.30
N GLY A 30 -10.76 10.61 -0.38
CA GLY A 30 -11.43 11.03 0.84
C GLY A 30 -10.55 11.91 1.73
N PHE A 31 -9.28 11.51 1.94
CA PHE A 31 -8.32 12.32 2.69
C PHE A 31 -7.95 13.62 1.98
N ALA A 32 -7.83 13.61 0.65
CA ALA A 32 -7.57 14.81 -0.13
C ALA A 32 -8.71 15.82 -0.01
N ARG A 33 -9.97 15.35 -0.11
CA ARG A 33 -11.16 16.17 0.13
C ARG A 33 -11.19 16.71 1.54
N LEU A 34 -10.92 15.88 2.55
CA LEU A 34 -10.86 16.32 3.94
C LEU A 34 -9.84 17.45 4.11
N SER A 35 -8.63 17.29 3.59
CA SER A 35 -7.59 18.32 3.63
C SER A 35 -8.01 19.60 2.91
N ALA A 36 -8.69 19.51 1.77
CA ALA A 36 -9.21 20.67 1.04
C ALA A 36 -10.27 21.47 1.82
N VAL A 37 -11.13 20.79 2.58
CA VAL A 37 -12.10 21.45 3.48
C VAL A 37 -11.39 22.32 4.53
N TYR A 38 -10.18 21.94 4.95
CA TYR A 38 -9.35 22.69 5.88
C TYR A 38 -8.34 23.62 5.20
N GLY A 39 -8.54 23.94 3.92
CA GLY A 39 -7.72 24.91 3.17
C GLY A 39 -6.51 24.33 2.45
N GLY A 40 -6.37 22.99 2.41
CA GLY A 40 -5.36 22.33 1.60
C GLY A 40 -5.60 22.50 0.09
N THR A 41 -4.54 22.63 -0.69
CA THR A 41 -4.60 22.67 -2.16
C THR A 41 -3.88 21.44 -2.72
N TYR A 42 -4.56 20.69 -3.58
CA TYR A 42 -4.00 19.51 -4.26
C TYR A 42 -3.66 19.86 -5.70
N MET A 43 -2.42 19.57 -6.08
CA MET A 43 -1.94 19.75 -7.45
C MET A 43 -1.54 18.38 -8.00
N LEU A 44 -2.26 17.92 -9.03
CA LEU A 44 -1.93 16.71 -9.78
C LEU A 44 -1.26 17.10 -11.09
N ASN A 45 -0.57 16.14 -11.73
CA ASN A 45 0.15 16.36 -12.99
C ASN A 45 1.15 17.53 -12.90
N LYS A 46 1.86 17.63 -11.77
CA LYS A 46 2.89 18.64 -11.50
C LYS A 46 4.27 17.97 -11.59
N PRO A 47 4.94 18.02 -12.74
CA PRO A 47 6.15 17.24 -13.00
C PRO A 47 7.37 17.81 -12.29
N GLU A 48 8.46 17.05 -12.26
CA GLU A 48 9.79 17.51 -11.79
C GLU A 48 9.77 18.11 -10.37
N CYS A 49 8.88 17.61 -9.51
CA CYS A 49 8.82 18.00 -8.11
C CYS A 49 10.12 17.61 -7.40
N LYS A 50 10.88 18.62 -6.97
CA LYS A 50 12.16 18.45 -6.28
C LYS A 50 12.11 19.08 -4.89
N VAL A 51 12.48 18.30 -3.87
CA VAL A 51 12.65 18.82 -2.50
C VAL A 51 13.92 19.66 -2.45
N GLU A 52 13.81 20.91 -2.00
CA GLU A 52 14.95 21.82 -1.88
C GLU A 52 15.42 21.92 -0.44
N PHE A 53 16.74 21.85 -0.26
CA PHE A 53 17.42 21.98 1.02
C PHE A 53 18.25 23.27 1.05
N ASP A 54 18.39 23.88 2.22
CA ASP A 54 19.27 25.03 2.44
C ASP A 54 20.73 24.60 2.71
N ASP A 55 21.61 25.59 2.95
CA ASP A 55 23.03 25.38 3.20
C ASP A 55 23.30 24.60 4.51
N GLU A 56 22.32 24.54 5.42
CA GLU A 56 22.37 23.72 6.64
C GLU A 56 21.83 22.30 6.42
N GLY A 57 21.35 21.99 5.21
CA GLY A 57 20.76 20.70 4.86
C GLY A 57 19.31 20.53 5.32
N LYS A 58 18.60 21.61 5.68
CA LYS A 58 17.18 21.58 6.07
C LYS A 58 16.27 21.88 4.89
N VAL A 59 15.09 21.28 4.89
CA VAL A 59 14.03 21.58 3.91
C VAL A 59 13.70 23.08 3.91
N ARG A 60 13.70 23.66 2.71
CA ARG A 60 13.30 25.05 2.45
C ARG A 60 12.03 25.14 1.60
N GLY A 61 11.68 24.10 0.87
CA GLY A 61 10.51 24.05 0.01
C GLY A 61 10.53 22.93 -1.01
N VAL A 62 9.63 23.01 -1.98
CA VAL A 62 9.57 22.12 -3.14
C VAL A 62 9.51 22.98 -4.40
N THR A 63 10.37 22.67 -5.37
CA THR A 63 10.38 23.31 -6.70
C THR A 63 9.71 22.41 -7.72
N SER A 64 8.93 22.99 -8.63
CA SER A 64 8.43 22.31 -9.82
C SER A 64 8.19 23.34 -10.92
N GLU A 65 8.64 23.04 -12.14
CA GLU A 65 8.50 23.93 -13.31
C GLU A 65 9.05 25.36 -13.07
N GLY A 66 10.15 25.47 -12.33
CA GLY A 66 10.81 26.75 -12.02
C GLY A 66 10.16 27.56 -10.90
N GLU A 67 9.03 27.12 -10.34
CA GLU A 67 8.37 27.75 -9.20
C GLU A 67 8.65 26.99 -7.90
N THR A 68 8.92 27.72 -6.81
CA THR A 68 9.20 27.12 -5.50
C THR A 68 8.12 27.47 -4.48
N ALA A 69 7.43 26.45 -3.97
CA ALA A 69 6.59 26.55 -2.79
C ALA A 69 7.45 26.39 -1.53
N LYS A 70 7.57 27.46 -0.74
CA LYS A 70 8.39 27.45 0.49
C LYS A 70 7.65 26.77 1.64
N GLY A 71 8.38 25.98 2.42
CA GLY A 71 7.85 25.25 3.57
C GLY A 71 8.95 24.91 4.57
N LYS A 72 8.58 24.74 5.84
CA LYS A 72 9.51 24.37 6.92
C LYS A 72 9.72 22.87 7.06
N LYS A 73 8.80 22.08 6.49
CA LYS A 73 8.73 20.62 6.57
C LYS A 73 8.17 20.11 5.25
N VAL A 74 8.64 18.94 4.82
CA VAL A 74 8.09 18.22 3.67
C VAL A 74 7.79 16.80 4.10
N VAL A 75 6.63 16.28 3.68
CA VAL A 75 6.28 14.87 3.76
C VAL A 75 6.24 14.32 2.35
N CYS A 76 6.89 13.20 2.10
CA CYS A 76 6.95 12.60 0.76
C CYS A 76 7.11 11.08 0.84
N ASP A 77 6.85 10.40 -0.26
CA ASP A 77 7.23 9.00 -0.43
C ASP A 77 8.69 8.89 -0.93
N PRO A 78 9.30 7.68 -0.89
CA PRO A 78 10.70 7.46 -1.25
C PRO A 78 11.12 7.97 -2.64
N SER A 79 10.20 8.05 -3.61
CA SER A 79 10.54 8.42 -4.99
C SER A 79 10.99 9.88 -5.16
N TYR A 80 10.62 10.76 -4.22
CA TYR A 80 10.98 12.20 -4.29
C TYR A 80 12.37 12.51 -3.76
N VAL A 81 12.99 11.60 -3.00
CA VAL A 81 14.28 11.77 -2.33
C VAL A 81 15.08 10.45 -2.32
N PRO A 82 15.40 9.90 -3.51
CA PRO A 82 16.04 8.57 -3.64
C PRO A 82 17.40 8.47 -2.91
N GLU A 83 18.08 9.59 -2.68
CA GLU A 83 19.34 9.68 -1.95
C GLU A 83 19.20 9.58 -0.42
N LYS A 84 17.98 9.71 0.11
CA LYS A 84 17.66 9.66 1.56
C LYS A 84 16.92 8.39 1.97
N VAL A 85 16.90 7.38 1.10
CA VAL A 85 16.25 6.09 1.35
C VAL A 85 17.18 4.94 1.01
N LYS A 86 16.92 3.79 1.63
CA LYS A 86 17.58 2.52 1.30
C LYS A 86 16.56 1.50 0.84
N LYS A 87 16.93 0.68 -0.13
CA LYS A 87 16.15 -0.50 -0.53
C LYS A 87 16.23 -1.55 0.58
N VAL A 88 15.08 -2.03 1.05
CA VAL A 88 14.95 -3.04 2.11
C VAL A 88 14.32 -4.35 1.62
N GLY A 89 13.81 -4.37 0.40
CA GLY A 89 13.24 -5.56 -0.19
C GLY A 89 12.61 -5.30 -1.55
N LYS A 90 11.86 -6.30 -2.01
CA LYS A 90 11.09 -6.27 -3.26
C LYS A 90 9.79 -7.05 -3.01
N VAL A 91 8.70 -6.64 -3.62
CA VAL A 91 7.40 -7.32 -3.55
C VAL A 91 7.02 -7.78 -4.95
N PHE A 92 6.57 -9.02 -5.03
CA PHE A 92 5.93 -9.57 -6.21
C PHE A 92 4.42 -9.54 -6.02
N ARG A 93 3.71 -9.12 -7.07
CA ARG A 93 2.25 -9.10 -7.13
C ARG A 93 1.79 -9.67 -8.46
N ALA A 94 0.94 -10.68 -8.43
CA ALA A 94 0.18 -11.10 -9.59
C ALA A 94 -1.24 -10.57 -9.47
N ILE A 95 -1.76 -9.96 -10.53
CA ILE A 95 -3.11 -9.41 -10.62
C ILE A 95 -3.84 -10.26 -11.65
N ALA A 96 -4.84 -11.01 -11.21
CA ALA A 96 -5.61 -11.92 -12.03
C ALA A 96 -7.03 -11.38 -12.23
N ILE A 97 -7.49 -11.37 -13.48
CA ILE A 97 -8.91 -11.18 -13.84
C ILE A 97 -9.53 -12.55 -14.05
N MET A 98 -10.69 -12.79 -13.44
CA MET A 98 -11.38 -14.07 -13.52
C MET A 98 -12.88 -13.87 -13.77
N SER A 99 -13.53 -14.93 -14.26
CA SER A 99 -14.98 -14.97 -14.52
C SER A 99 -15.77 -15.80 -13.49
N HIS A 100 -15.16 -16.14 -12.37
CA HIS A 100 -15.75 -16.98 -11.32
C HIS A 100 -15.15 -16.65 -9.94
N PRO A 101 -15.81 -16.99 -8.84
CA PRO A 101 -15.21 -16.91 -7.50
C PRO A 101 -14.05 -17.89 -7.36
N ILE A 102 -13.15 -17.63 -6.42
CA ILE A 102 -12.03 -18.54 -6.12
C ILE A 102 -12.61 -19.90 -5.66
N PRO A 103 -12.15 -21.04 -6.22
CA PRO A 103 -12.59 -22.36 -5.78
C PRO A 103 -12.50 -22.57 -4.27
N ASN A 104 -13.42 -23.35 -3.71
CA ASN A 104 -13.47 -23.67 -2.27
C ASN A 104 -13.66 -22.46 -1.33
N THR A 105 -14.25 -21.36 -1.82
CA THR A 105 -14.55 -20.16 -1.00
C THR A 105 -16.06 -19.93 -0.80
N ALA A 106 -16.87 -20.97 -0.95
CA ALA A 106 -18.34 -20.89 -0.85
C ALA A 106 -18.96 -19.81 -1.75
N GLU A 107 -18.47 -19.69 -2.98
CA GLU A 107 -18.87 -18.69 -3.98
C GLU A 107 -18.75 -17.23 -3.48
N SER A 108 -17.78 -16.96 -2.59
CA SER A 108 -17.61 -15.63 -2.01
C SER A 108 -17.23 -14.58 -3.05
N HIS A 109 -17.87 -13.41 -2.97
CA HIS A 109 -17.59 -12.25 -3.81
C HIS A 109 -16.35 -11.44 -3.40
N SER A 110 -15.80 -11.74 -2.21
CA SER A 110 -14.49 -11.29 -1.75
C SER A 110 -13.92 -12.26 -0.73
N VAL A 111 -12.59 -12.40 -0.71
CA VAL A 111 -11.91 -13.33 0.19
C VAL A 111 -10.49 -12.85 0.49
N GLN A 112 -10.03 -13.17 1.70
CA GLN A 112 -8.64 -13.09 2.13
C GLN A 112 -8.14 -14.52 2.37
N ILE A 113 -7.06 -14.92 1.73
CA ILE A 113 -6.36 -16.19 1.97
C ILE A 113 -4.93 -15.86 2.37
N ILE A 114 -4.49 -16.44 3.48
CA ILE A 114 -3.10 -16.33 3.94
C ILE A 114 -2.50 -17.71 3.79
N ILE A 115 -1.39 -17.80 3.06
CA ILE A 115 -0.61 -19.03 2.90
C ILE A 115 0.64 -18.89 3.76
N PRO A 116 0.69 -19.52 4.95
CA PRO A 116 1.80 -19.34 5.87
C PRO A 116 3.11 -19.81 5.26
N GLN A 117 4.19 -19.07 5.48
CA GLN A 117 5.52 -19.31 4.92
C GLN A 117 6.01 -20.76 5.09
N LYS A 118 5.70 -21.39 6.24
CA LYS A 118 6.09 -22.77 6.54
C LYS A 118 5.43 -23.81 5.63
N GLN A 119 4.24 -23.53 5.11
CA GLN A 119 3.56 -24.40 4.14
C GLN A 119 4.20 -24.34 2.76
N LEU A 120 4.95 -23.27 2.48
CA LEU A 120 5.60 -23.02 1.19
C LEU A 120 7.13 -23.17 1.25
N GLY A 121 7.71 -23.47 2.42
CA GLY A 121 9.17 -23.47 2.61
C GLY A 121 9.82 -22.10 2.41
N ARG A 122 9.05 -21.02 2.67
CA ARG A 122 9.45 -19.62 2.51
C ARG A 122 9.85 -18.98 3.83
N ARG A 123 10.43 -17.78 3.76
CA ARG A 123 10.71 -16.88 4.90
C ARG A 123 9.62 -15.84 5.13
N SER A 124 8.78 -15.59 4.13
CA SER A 124 7.60 -14.71 4.27
C SER A 124 6.32 -15.42 3.85
N ASP A 125 5.21 -15.01 4.45
CA ASP A 125 3.88 -15.48 4.06
C ASP A 125 3.54 -14.98 2.65
N MET A 126 2.57 -15.63 2.01
CA MET A 126 1.93 -15.19 0.78
C MET A 126 0.48 -14.86 1.06
N TYR A 127 -0.01 -13.80 0.42
CA TYR A 127 -1.37 -13.29 0.61
C TYR A 127 -2.13 -13.37 -0.71
N VAL A 128 -3.36 -13.86 -0.67
CA VAL A 128 -4.31 -13.77 -1.77
C VAL A 128 -5.49 -12.94 -1.31
N PHE A 129 -5.74 -11.82 -1.98
CA PHE A 129 -6.94 -11.01 -1.76
C PHE A 129 -7.76 -11.03 -3.04
N CYS A 130 -9.06 -11.28 -2.93
CA CYS A 130 -9.97 -11.20 -4.05
C CYS A 130 -11.17 -10.32 -3.71
N CYS A 131 -11.58 -9.54 -4.69
CA CYS A 131 -12.84 -8.81 -4.71
C CYS A 131 -13.44 -8.88 -6.11
N SER A 132 -14.67 -8.42 -6.27
CA SER A 132 -15.41 -8.60 -7.52
C SER A 132 -16.28 -7.39 -7.83
N TYR A 133 -17.06 -7.51 -8.89
CA TYR A 133 -18.09 -6.54 -9.28
C TYR A 133 -19.02 -6.09 -8.13
N SER A 134 -19.19 -6.90 -7.07
CA SER A 134 -19.97 -6.48 -5.89
C SER A 134 -19.38 -5.29 -5.14
N HIS A 135 -18.07 -5.04 -5.32
CA HIS A 135 -17.36 -3.90 -4.77
C HIS A 135 -17.19 -2.77 -5.80
N ASN A 136 -17.84 -2.85 -6.96
CA ASN A 136 -17.73 -1.89 -8.06
C ASN A 136 -16.29 -1.68 -8.57
N VAL A 137 -15.42 -2.69 -8.44
CA VAL A 137 -14.04 -2.65 -8.95
C VAL A 137 -13.88 -3.34 -10.31
N ALA A 138 -14.90 -4.08 -10.75
CA ALA A 138 -14.88 -4.85 -11.99
C ALA A 138 -16.28 -4.85 -12.64
N SER A 139 -16.34 -5.17 -13.93
CA SER A 139 -17.61 -5.34 -14.64
C SER A 139 -18.40 -6.54 -14.10
N LYS A 140 -19.73 -6.53 -14.26
CA LYS A 140 -20.62 -7.59 -13.74
C LYS A 140 -20.15 -8.98 -14.15
N GLY A 141 -20.03 -9.88 -13.18
CA GLY A 141 -19.55 -11.25 -13.37
C GLY A 141 -18.03 -11.42 -13.31
N LYS A 142 -17.25 -10.33 -13.20
CA LYS A 142 -15.79 -10.39 -13.10
C LYS A 142 -15.28 -10.27 -11.67
N PHE A 143 -14.16 -10.94 -11.44
CA PHE A 143 -13.42 -10.98 -10.19
C PHE A 143 -11.99 -10.50 -10.45
N ILE A 144 -11.42 -9.83 -9.46
CA ILE A 144 -10.02 -9.41 -9.44
C ILE A 144 -9.37 -10.05 -8.22
N ALA A 145 -8.30 -10.80 -8.44
CA ALA A 145 -7.50 -11.39 -7.38
C ALA A 145 -6.07 -10.87 -7.42
N PHE A 146 -5.50 -10.63 -6.25
CA PHE A 146 -4.13 -10.20 -6.03
C PHE A 146 -3.41 -11.31 -5.28
N VAL A 147 -2.32 -11.83 -5.82
CA VAL A 147 -1.41 -12.75 -5.12
C VAL A 147 -0.13 -11.98 -4.84
N SER A 148 0.21 -11.74 -3.57
CA SER A 148 1.39 -10.96 -3.18
C SER A 148 2.30 -11.69 -2.20
N ALA A 149 3.60 -11.51 -2.37
CA ALA A 149 4.62 -12.00 -1.45
C ALA A 149 5.87 -11.11 -1.49
N GLN A 150 6.65 -11.11 -0.40
CA GLN A 150 7.98 -10.54 -0.43
C GLN A 150 8.89 -11.43 -1.28
N ALA A 151 9.62 -10.85 -2.23
CA ALA A 151 10.48 -11.60 -3.14
C ALA A 151 11.63 -12.28 -2.38
N GLU A 152 11.86 -13.56 -2.67
CA GLU A 152 13.00 -14.34 -2.14
C GLU A 152 13.98 -14.79 -3.24
N SER A 153 13.63 -14.54 -4.50
CA SER A 153 14.36 -14.79 -5.75
C SER A 153 14.04 -13.68 -6.77
N ASP A 154 14.48 -13.85 -8.02
CA ASP A 154 14.18 -12.96 -9.14
C ASP A 154 13.10 -13.53 -10.10
N ASN A 155 12.43 -14.63 -9.75
CA ASN A 155 11.38 -15.23 -10.57
C ASN A 155 9.99 -15.08 -9.91
N PRO A 156 9.23 -14.00 -10.24
CA PRO A 156 7.91 -13.76 -9.66
C PRO A 156 6.88 -14.85 -10.00
N GLU A 157 6.92 -15.39 -11.22
CA GLU A 157 5.97 -16.40 -11.67
C GLU A 157 6.09 -17.68 -10.84
N ALA A 158 7.32 -18.15 -10.64
CA ALA A 158 7.58 -19.35 -9.85
C ALA A 158 7.23 -19.16 -8.37
N GLU A 159 7.56 -17.99 -7.79
CA GLU A 159 7.28 -17.71 -6.39
C GLU A 159 5.79 -17.55 -6.09
N LEU A 160 5.03 -16.92 -6.99
CA LEU A 160 3.60 -16.68 -6.80
C LEU A 160 2.72 -17.84 -7.28
N LYS A 161 3.30 -18.81 -7.99
CA LYS A 161 2.57 -19.98 -8.51
C LYS A 161 1.67 -20.67 -7.48
N PRO A 162 2.10 -20.93 -6.23
CA PRO A 162 1.23 -21.58 -5.24
C PRO A 162 -0.06 -20.82 -4.96
N GLY A 163 -0.03 -19.48 -4.96
CA GLY A 163 -1.23 -18.66 -4.76
C GLY A 163 -2.05 -18.52 -6.04
N ILE A 164 -1.40 -18.47 -7.21
CA ILE A 164 -2.07 -18.44 -8.52
C ILE A 164 -2.83 -19.74 -8.77
N ASP A 165 -2.26 -20.88 -8.40
CA ASP A 165 -2.91 -22.20 -8.57
C ASP A 165 -4.21 -22.33 -7.76
N LEU A 166 -4.39 -21.55 -6.68
CA LEU A 166 -5.64 -21.50 -5.93
C LEU A 166 -6.76 -20.79 -6.68
N LEU A 167 -6.44 -19.94 -7.65
CA LEU A 167 -7.40 -19.06 -8.31
C LEU A 167 -8.34 -19.80 -9.26
N GLY A 168 -7.95 -20.97 -9.78
CA GLY A 168 -8.64 -21.66 -10.87
C GLY A 168 -8.34 -21.03 -12.24
N PRO A 169 -9.22 -21.19 -13.25
CA PRO A 169 -9.07 -20.53 -14.55
C PRO A 169 -8.94 -18.99 -14.46
N VAL A 170 -7.87 -18.45 -15.03
CA VAL A 170 -7.61 -17.01 -15.09
C VAL A 170 -7.83 -16.52 -16.52
N ASP A 171 -8.59 -15.44 -16.68
CA ASP A 171 -8.84 -14.82 -18.00
C ASP A 171 -7.59 -14.06 -18.47
N GLU A 172 -7.02 -13.25 -17.57
CA GLU A 172 -5.84 -12.41 -17.82
C GLU A 172 -5.00 -12.32 -16.54
N LEU A 173 -3.68 -12.35 -16.68
CA LEU A 173 -2.74 -12.32 -15.57
C LEU A 173 -1.65 -11.28 -15.82
N PHE A 174 -1.49 -10.35 -14.88
CA PHE A 174 -0.48 -9.31 -14.91
C PHE A 174 0.48 -9.47 -13.75
N PHE A 175 1.77 -9.35 -14.01
CA PHE A 175 2.79 -9.33 -12.96
C PHE A 175 3.27 -7.89 -12.75
N ASP A 176 3.25 -7.48 -11.48
CA ASP A 176 3.77 -6.22 -11.00
C ASP A 176 4.85 -6.50 -9.94
N THR A 177 5.90 -5.70 -9.97
CA THR A 177 7.04 -5.83 -9.07
C THR A 177 7.53 -4.46 -8.70
N TYR A 178 7.70 -4.23 -7.40
CA TYR A 178 8.23 -2.98 -6.91
C TYR A 178 9.22 -3.20 -5.77
N ASP A 179 10.20 -2.32 -5.71
CA ASP A 179 11.18 -2.28 -4.64
C ASP A 179 10.60 -1.58 -3.40
N ARG A 180 10.97 -2.07 -2.22
CA ARG A 180 10.59 -1.46 -0.95
C ARG A 180 11.73 -0.62 -0.41
N TYR A 181 11.39 0.56 0.07
CA TYR A 181 12.32 1.53 0.63
C TYR A 181 11.91 1.96 2.04
N GLU A 182 12.92 2.32 2.82
CA GLU A 182 12.79 2.96 4.13
C GLU A 182 13.69 4.20 4.22
N PRO A 183 13.29 5.24 4.98
CA PRO A 183 14.12 6.41 5.22
C PRO A 183 15.45 6.06 5.87
N THR A 184 16.52 6.75 5.45
CA THR A 184 17.84 6.73 6.10
C THR A 184 18.23 8.08 6.68
N ASN A 185 17.44 9.12 6.44
CA ASN A 185 17.69 10.45 6.98
C ASN A 185 17.28 10.58 8.45
N ASP A 186 17.81 11.60 9.12
CA ASP A 186 17.30 12.06 10.40
C ASP A 186 16.30 13.22 10.17
N PRO A 187 14.98 12.95 10.28
CA PRO A 187 13.96 13.96 10.02
C PRO A 187 13.98 15.12 11.04
N SER A 188 14.62 14.94 12.21
CA SER A 188 14.78 16.01 13.19
C SER A 188 15.88 17.01 12.80
N SER A 189 16.83 16.56 11.98
CA SER A 189 17.92 17.37 11.46
C SER A 189 17.55 18.09 10.16
N ASP A 190 16.89 17.41 9.22
CA ASP A 190 16.62 17.96 7.88
C ASP A 190 15.17 18.40 7.62
N ASN A 191 14.22 18.12 8.54
CA ASN A 191 12.78 18.39 8.37
C ASN A 191 12.14 17.71 7.14
N CYS A 192 12.74 16.64 6.61
CA CYS A 192 12.20 15.81 5.55
C CYS A 192 11.64 14.51 6.16
N PHE A 193 10.32 14.30 6.03
CA PHE A 193 9.64 13.14 6.61
C PHE A 193 9.22 12.20 5.48
N ILE A 194 9.89 11.06 5.38
CA ILE A 194 9.70 10.12 4.26
C ILE A 194 8.93 8.91 4.75
N SER A 195 7.85 8.55 4.05
CA SER A 195 7.12 7.31 4.33
C SER A 195 7.90 6.07 3.89
N THR A 196 7.54 4.92 4.44
CA THR A 196 8.01 3.62 3.96
C THR A 196 7.20 3.18 2.73
N SER A 197 7.78 2.30 1.91
CA SER A 197 7.01 1.63 0.85
C SER A 197 6.07 0.57 1.42
N TYR A 198 4.88 0.44 0.82
CA TYR A 198 3.91 -0.60 1.15
C TYR A 198 4.54 -2.00 1.16
N ASP A 199 4.27 -2.78 2.20
CA ASP A 199 4.70 -4.17 2.27
C ASP A 199 3.80 -5.11 1.43
N ALA A 200 4.07 -6.41 1.51
CA ALA A 200 3.32 -7.41 0.75
C ALA A 200 1.97 -7.78 1.38
N THR A 201 1.67 -7.27 2.58
CA THR A 201 0.45 -7.62 3.31
C THR A 201 -0.78 -7.00 2.64
N THR A 202 -1.92 -7.64 2.84
CA THR A 202 -3.21 -7.25 2.25
C THR A 202 -4.13 -6.55 3.26
N HIS A 203 -3.53 -5.90 4.27
CA HIS A 203 -4.22 -5.06 5.24
C HIS A 203 -3.37 -3.84 5.61
N PHE A 204 -3.98 -2.82 6.21
CA PHE A 204 -3.33 -1.50 6.40
C PHE A 204 -2.62 -1.32 7.75
N GLU A 205 -2.39 -2.37 8.53
CA GLU A 205 -1.87 -2.21 9.89
C GLU A 205 -0.47 -1.55 9.90
N SER A 206 0.47 -2.05 9.11
CA SER A 206 1.81 -1.47 8.97
C SER A 206 1.78 -0.07 8.38
N THR A 207 0.89 0.18 7.41
CA THR A 207 0.69 1.51 6.81
C THR A 207 0.21 2.51 7.86
N VAL A 208 -0.76 2.15 8.69
CA VAL A 208 -1.27 3.03 9.75
C VAL A 208 -0.20 3.28 10.80
N MET A 209 0.61 2.28 11.15
CA MET A 209 1.76 2.47 12.05
C MET A 209 2.76 3.48 11.50
N ASP A 210 3.05 3.45 10.19
CA ASP A 210 3.94 4.43 9.55
C ASP A 210 3.34 5.85 9.57
N VAL A 211 2.04 5.99 9.25
CA VAL A 211 1.33 7.27 9.34
C VAL A 211 1.38 7.86 10.76
N LEU A 212 1.13 7.04 11.79
CA LEU A 212 1.20 7.48 13.19
C LEU A 212 2.64 7.87 13.57
N SER A 213 3.63 7.10 13.13
CA SER A 213 5.05 7.42 13.35
C SER A 213 5.43 8.76 12.74
N LEU A 214 5.05 9.01 11.48
CA LEU A 214 5.27 10.27 10.79
C LEU A 214 4.56 11.42 11.51
N TYR A 215 3.29 11.24 11.89
CA TYR A 215 2.54 12.27 12.61
C TYR A 215 3.23 12.66 13.92
N THR A 216 3.68 11.68 14.70
CA THR A 216 4.40 11.94 15.95
C THR A 216 5.74 12.64 15.71
N LYS A 217 6.51 12.22 14.71
CA LYS A 217 7.77 12.90 14.34
C LYS A 217 7.55 14.34 13.87
N ILE A 218 6.48 14.60 13.12
CA ILE A 218 6.15 15.93 12.59
C ILE A 218 5.65 16.86 13.68
N THR A 219 4.78 16.37 14.58
CA THR A 219 4.04 17.22 15.52
C THR A 219 4.58 17.21 16.95
N GLY A 220 5.40 16.22 17.30
CA GLY A 220 5.82 15.94 18.67
C GLY A 220 4.70 15.38 19.57
N LYS A 221 3.52 15.07 19.02
CA LYS A 221 2.36 14.55 19.77
C LYS A 221 2.18 13.05 19.52
N VAL A 222 1.89 12.31 20.58
CA VAL A 222 1.49 10.90 20.48
C VAL A 222 -0.01 10.85 20.26
N HIS A 223 -0.46 10.25 19.16
CA HIS A 223 -1.87 9.94 18.95
C HIS A 223 -2.10 8.48 19.36
N PHE A 224 -2.96 8.29 20.37
CA PHE A 224 -3.52 6.99 20.75
C PHE A 224 -4.89 6.80 20.10
#